data_AF-A0ABD5GCZ0-F1
#
_entry.id   AF-A0ABD5GCZ0-F1
#
_cell.length_a   1.000
_cell.length_b   1.000
_cell.length_c   1.000
_cell.angle_alpha   90.00
_cell.angle_beta   90.00
_cell.angle_gamma   90.00
#
_symmetry.space_group_name_H-M   'P 1'
#
loop_
_entity.id
_entity.type
_entity.pdbx_description
1 polymer ?
#
loop_
_entity_poly.entity_id
_entity_poly.type
_entity_poly.pdbx_seq_one_letter_code
_entity_poly.pdbx_strand_id
1 'polypeptide(L)'
;MNASIIEPSPYTASAYDSSAIPTQPPHKWREDANRSNLRRTQLRWGHYANLQPWQLVDLQLQAKEQTFVERTGETELYCDHQRWRFENFNKLLILIPFLKYISLFMVPWIFWAFATGGLLPKTLPPNIVHGIFSVLMIGVSGWLYWEKSLKAYLIQVGTGFATALLGAVLTYNTSNYGTDVFWVCGVMAFSIFMGVVGFDFLLDLYLRLFKYDGSEFNRQTGMVTIARRFRKPFVAPFYEFDTTMEFRPGPHGSGGMALWLHHRYADCELFLGGKMHPLGLTPEEALAFWDCLQRYMDISQPLPELPVLEQFRHLDPTTAEYDRQSKREARYWREMPYRAWQGRGQHETMKRNQKYPWQQHPCILQARIDPALSIEAYYRSQEAKGIHATPKADDFDDIHRP
;
A
#
# COMPACT_ATOMS: atom_id res chain seq x y z
N MET A 1 -41.55 -31.59 11.83
CA MET A 1 -40.89 -30.72 10.84
C MET A 1 -40.15 -29.65 11.63
N ASN A 2 -38.87 -29.87 11.92
CA ASN A 2 -38.07 -28.86 12.60
C ASN A 2 -37.67 -27.84 11.55
N ALA A 3 -38.24 -26.62 11.65
CA ALA A 3 -37.80 -25.50 10.85
C ALA A 3 -36.29 -25.33 11.09
N SER A 4 -35.51 -25.43 10.02
CA SER A 4 -34.09 -25.09 10.02
C SER A 4 -33.96 -23.67 10.57
N ILE A 5 -33.29 -23.53 11.70
CA ILE A 5 -32.87 -22.24 12.24
C ILE A 5 -31.95 -21.66 11.16
N ILE A 6 -32.43 -20.67 10.41
CA ILE A 6 -31.62 -19.93 9.45
C ILE A 6 -30.71 -19.07 10.31
N GLU A 7 -29.46 -19.51 10.52
CA GLU A 7 -28.44 -18.63 11.08
C GLU A 7 -28.38 -17.37 10.22
N PRO A 8 -28.35 -16.17 10.83
CA PRO A 8 -28.24 -14.94 10.06
C PRO A 8 -26.98 -14.99 9.22
N SER A 9 -27.14 -14.87 7.89
CA SER A 9 -26.01 -14.83 6.96
C SER A 9 -25.02 -13.74 7.41
N PRO A 10 -23.71 -14.04 7.55
CA PRO A 10 -22.72 -13.03 7.89
C PRO A 10 -22.50 -12.02 6.75
N TYR A 11 -23.10 -12.26 5.59
CA TYR A 11 -23.04 -11.40 4.42
C TYR A 11 -24.29 -10.53 4.32
N THR A 12 -24.08 -9.27 3.96
CA THR A 12 -25.17 -8.32 3.68
C THR A 12 -25.80 -8.57 2.31
N ALA A 13 -26.95 -7.97 2.04
CA ALA A 13 -27.62 -8.05 0.73
C ALA A 13 -26.83 -7.44 -0.44
N SER A 14 -25.84 -6.57 -0.16
CA SER A 14 -24.94 -5.99 -1.19
C SER A 14 -23.69 -6.83 -1.46
N ALA A 15 -23.48 -7.90 -0.69
CA ALA A 15 -22.33 -8.77 -0.87
C ALA A 15 -22.25 -9.30 -2.30
N TYR A 16 -21.03 -9.36 -2.84
CA TYR A 16 -20.84 -9.76 -4.22
C TYR A 16 -21.02 -11.27 -4.37
N ASP A 17 -21.98 -11.68 -5.19
CA ASP A 17 -22.25 -13.06 -5.57
C ASP A 17 -22.25 -13.15 -7.11
N SER A 18 -21.31 -13.92 -7.67
CA SER A 18 -21.20 -14.06 -9.13
C SER A 18 -22.41 -14.77 -9.77
N SER A 19 -23.20 -15.53 -9.02
CA SER A 19 -24.41 -16.19 -9.49
C SER A 19 -25.62 -15.24 -9.55
N ALA A 20 -25.63 -14.18 -8.72
CA ALA A 20 -26.76 -13.29 -8.49
C ALA A 20 -26.44 -11.80 -8.76
N ILE A 21 -25.63 -11.53 -9.79
CA ILE A 21 -25.25 -10.16 -10.17
C ILE A 21 -26.49 -9.34 -10.61
N PRO A 22 -26.71 -8.13 -10.05
CA PRO A 22 -27.82 -7.27 -10.46
C PRO A 22 -27.63 -6.74 -11.88
N THR A 23 -28.75 -6.46 -12.56
CA THR A 23 -28.75 -5.74 -13.85
C THR A 23 -28.15 -4.35 -13.68
N GLN A 24 -27.29 -3.96 -14.62
CA GLN A 24 -26.53 -2.72 -14.56
C GLN A 24 -26.79 -1.83 -15.79
N PRO A 25 -26.79 -0.50 -15.63
CA PRO A 25 -26.87 0.43 -16.75
C PRO A 25 -25.54 0.45 -17.55
N PRO A 26 -25.57 0.90 -18.81
CA PRO A 26 -24.35 1.08 -19.60
C PRO A 26 -23.42 2.11 -18.95
N HIS A 27 -22.14 2.05 -19.32
CA HIS A 27 -21.12 3.01 -18.88
C HIS A 27 -21.58 4.45 -19.11
N LYS A 28 -21.27 5.33 -18.14
CA LYS A 28 -21.56 6.77 -18.26
C LYS A 28 -20.88 7.36 -19.50
N TRP A 29 -19.63 6.99 -19.72
CA TRP A 29 -18.86 7.36 -20.91
C TRP A 29 -18.72 6.15 -21.83
N ARG A 30 -19.11 6.29 -23.09
CA ARG A 30 -19.09 5.18 -24.06
C ARG A 30 -17.69 4.64 -24.32
N GLU A 31 -16.68 5.51 -24.27
CA GLU A 31 -15.26 5.16 -24.40
C GLU A 31 -14.75 4.27 -23.27
N ASP A 32 -15.38 4.34 -22.09
CA ASP A 32 -15.00 3.54 -20.93
C ASP A 32 -15.49 2.09 -20.99
N ALA A 33 -16.38 1.77 -21.93
CA ALA A 33 -16.87 0.40 -22.13
C ALA A 33 -15.74 -0.54 -22.59
N ASN A 34 -14.72 0.00 -23.28
CA ASN A 34 -13.50 -0.72 -23.62
C ASN A 34 -12.26 0.16 -23.39
N ARG A 35 -11.65 0.03 -22.22
CA ARG A 35 -10.43 0.75 -21.83
C ARG A 35 -9.14 0.15 -22.40
N SER A 36 -9.23 -0.82 -23.31
CA SER A 36 -8.05 -1.46 -23.91
C SER A 36 -7.40 -0.53 -24.93
N ASN A 37 -6.09 -0.33 -24.79
CA ASN A 37 -5.26 0.47 -25.71
C ASN A 37 -3.84 -0.11 -25.77
N LEU A 38 -2.90 0.57 -26.44
CA LEU A 38 -1.52 0.10 -26.61
C LEU A 38 -0.77 -0.15 -25.28
N ARG A 39 -1.17 0.50 -24.19
CA ARG A 39 -0.50 0.42 -22.87
C ARG A 39 -1.34 -0.29 -21.81
N ARG A 40 -2.64 -0.47 -22.05
CA ARG A 40 -3.61 -1.01 -21.10
C ARG A 40 -4.43 -2.13 -21.72
N THR A 41 -4.68 -3.18 -20.97
CA THR A 41 -5.57 -4.27 -21.36
C THR A 41 -6.70 -4.36 -20.35
N GLN A 42 -7.96 -4.24 -20.80
CA GLN A 42 -9.09 -4.45 -19.92
C GLN A 42 -9.22 -5.93 -19.57
N LEU A 43 -9.38 -6.21 -18.28
CA LEU A 43 -9.55 -7.56 -17.76
C LEU A 43 -11.03 -7.90 -17.66
N ARG A 44 -11.36 -9.12 -18.06
CA ARG A 44 -12.71 -9.67 -17.98
C ARG A 44 -13.01 -10.14 -16.55
N TRP A 45 -14.28 -10.07 -16.20
CA TRP A 45 -14.83 -10.55 -14.94
C TRP A 45 -15.33 -11.99 -15.05
N GLY A 46 -15.22 -12.72 -13.94
CA GLY A 46 -15.73 -14.08 -13.79
C GLY A 46 -14.85 -15.18 -14.37
N HIS A 47 -15.36 -16.41 -14.27
CA HIS A 47 -14.69 -17.65 -14.67
C HIS A 47 -13.39 -17.90 -13.91
N TYR A 48 -13.54 -18.36 -12.66
CA TYR A 48 -12.43 -18.47 -11.74
C TYR A 48 -11.46 -19.59 -12.11
N ALA A 49 -10.17 -19.25 -12.17
CA ALA A 49 -9.09 -20.19 -12.47
C ALA A 49 -8.70 -21.04 -11.26
N ASN A 50 -9.03 -20.59 -10.04
CA ASN A 50 -8.59 -21.18 -8.78
C ASN A 50 -7.05 -21.31 -8.69
N LEU A 51 -6.35 -20.34 -9.30
CA LEU A 51 -4.89 -20.22 -9.26
C LEU A 51 -4.50 -19.06 -8.38
N GLN A 52 -3.37 -19.18 -7.68
CA GLN A 52 -2.91 -18.14 -6.77
C GLN A 52 -1.78 -17.33 -7.39
N PRO A 53 -1.73 -16.02 -7.11
CA PRO A 53 -0.56 -15.21 -7.43
C PRO A 53 0.65 -15.69 -6.62
N TRP A 54 1.64 -16.31 -7.28
CA TRP A 54 2.83 -16.82 -6.61
C TRP A 54 3.66 -15.71 -5.95
N GLN A 55 3.73 -14.50 -6.51
CA GLN A 55 4.50 -13.39 -5.95
C GLN A 55 3.90 -12.95 -4.62
N LEU A 56 2.57 -12.93 -4.52
CA LEU A 56 1.88 -12.61 -3.28
C LEU A 56 2.06 -13.72 -2.24
N VAL A 57 1.93 -14.99 -2.64
CA VAL A 57 2.16 -16.14 -1.75
C VAL A 57 3.60 -16.15 -1.21
N ASP A 58 4.58 -15.88 -2.07
CA ASP A 58 5.99 -15.82 -1.70
C ASP A 58 6.27 -14.72 -0.67
N LEU A 59 5.75 -13.51 -0.89
CA LEU A 59 5.87 -12.39 0.06
C LEU A 59 5.24 -12.73 1.42
N GLN A 60 4.05 -13.32 1.43
CA GLN A 60 3.35 -13.68 2.67
C GLN A 60 4.09 -14.76 3.46
N LEU A 61 4.62 -15.79 2.78
CA LEU A 61 5.40 -16.83 3.45
C LEU A 61 6.75 -16.31 3.96
N GLN A 62 7.39 -15.40 3.23
CA GLN A 62 8.63 -14.75 3.66
C GLN A 62 8.41 -13.91 4.92
N ALA A 63 7.28 -13.19 4.99
CA ALA A 63 6.88 -12.39 6.14
C ALA A 63 6.27 -13.22 7.30
N LYS A 64 6.03 -14.52 7.09
CA LYS A 64 5.37 -15.44 8.03
C LYS A 64 3.96 -15.00 8.42
N GLU A 65 3.19 -14.50 7.46
CA GLU A 65 1.84 -14.00 7.67
C GLU A 65 0.86 -15.09 8.15
N GLN A 66 1.10 -16.35 7.79
CA GLN A 66 0.27 -17.50 8.17
C GLN A 66 0.27 -17.83 9.67
N THR A 67 1.22 -17.28 10.44
CA THR A 67 1.28 -17.41 11.91
C THR A 67 1.24 -16.05 12.60
N PHE A 68 0.76 -15.00 11.92
CA PHE A 68 0.72 -13.65 12.44
C PHE A 68 -0.03 -13.57 13.78
N VAL A 69 -1.26 -14.06 13.83
CA VAL A 69 -2.15 -13.94 15.01
C VAL A 69 -1.54 -14.64 16.23
N GLU A 70 -0.90 -15.79 16.04
CA GLU A 70 -0.23 -16.54 17.11
C GLU A 70 1.02 -15.82 17.62
N ARG A 71 1.73 -15.13 16.73
CA ARG A 71 2.99 -14.44 17.07
C ARG A 71 2.76 -13.11 17.75
N THR A 72 1.78 -12.34 17.30
CA THR A 72 1.54 -10.97 17.79
C THR A 72 0.44 -10.91 18.85
N GLY A 73 -0.47 -11.88 18.87
CA GLY A 73 -1.70 -11.81 19.66
C GLY A 73 -2.70 -10.77 19.13
N GLU A 74 -2.38 -10.09 18.03
CA GLU A 74 -3.27 -9.12 17.39
C GLU A 74 -4.27 -9.84 16.49
N THR A 75 -5.55 -9.48 16.62
CA THR A 75 -6.63 -10.01 15.77
C THR A 75 -6.82 -9.20 14.49
N GLU A 76 -6.22 -8.00 14.39
CA GLU A 76 -6.37 -7.09 13.25
C GLU A 76 -5.21 -7.21 12.26
N LEU A 77 -5.41 -8.04 11.23
CA LEU A 77 -4.50 -8.16 10.10
C LEU A 77 -4.97 -7.30 8.92
N TYR A 78 -4.06 -7.00 7.98
CA TYR A 78 -4.43 -6.24 6.78
C TYR A 78 -5.38 -7.02 5.85
N CYS A 79 -5.38 -8.35 5.94
CA CYS A 79 -6.22 -9.24 5.15
C CYS A 79 -6.79 -10.31 6.08
N ASP A 80 -8.10 -10.31 6.25
CA ASP A 80 -8.85 -11.32 7.00
C ASP A 80 -10.02 -11.86 6.15
N HIS A 81 -10.86 -12.71 6.74
CA HIS A 81 -12.01 -13.30 6.04
C HIS A 81 -13.12 -12.29 5.67
N GLN A 82 -13.12 -11.08 6.24
CA GLN A 82 -14.15 -10.06 6.05
C GLN A 82 -13.66 -8.90 5.18
N ARG A 83 -12.41 -8.48 5.37
CA ARG A 83 -11.85 -7.24 4.82
C ARG A 83 -10.39 -7.42 4.40
N TRP A 84 -10.08 -6.79 3.28
CA TRP A 84 -8.72 -6.62 2.80
C TRP A 84 -8.43 -5.11 2.74
N ARG A 85 -7.72 -4.63 3.77
CA ARG A 85 -7.34 -3.24 3.99
C ARG A 85 -6.06 -2.91 3.24
N PHE A 86 -5.99 -1.69 2.75
CA PHE A 86 -4.86 -1.20 1.95
C PHE A 86 -3.81 -0.63 2.89
N GLU A 87 -2.56 -0.99 2.64
CA GLU A 87 -1.43 -0.40 3.37
C GLU A 87 -1.24 1.07 2.98
N ASN A 88 -0.89 1.89 3.96
CA ASN A 88 -0.65 3.30 3.74
C ASN A 88 0.75 3.56 3.14
N PHE A 89 0.82 3.54 1.81
CA PHE A 89 2.03 3.93 1.09
C PHE A 89 2.05 5.44 0.82
N ASN A 90 2.46 6.23 1.81
CA ASN A 90 2.63 7.68 1.67
C ASN A 90 4.07 8.03 1.25
N LYS A 91 4.25 8.98 0.32
CA LYS A 91 5.58 9.53 -0.05
C LYS A 91 6.34 10.10 1.15
N LEU A 92 5.65 10.48 2.23
CA LEU A 92 6.27 10.87 3.50
C LEU A 92 7.20 9.77 4.06
N LEU A 93 6.90 8.49 3.82
CA LEU A 93 7.76 7.37 4.23
C LEU A 93 9.13 7.40 3.56
N ILE A 94 9.23 7.96 2.36
CA ILE A 94 10.50 8.14 1.64
C ILE A 94 11.21 9.41 2.13
N LEU A 95 10.45 10.44 2.50
CA LEU A 95 11.00 11.71 2.98
C LEU A 95 11.69 11.58 4.34
N ILE A 96 11.17 10.78 5.27
CA ILE A 96 11.72 10.65 6.63
C ILE A 96 13.17 10.12 6.63
N PRO A 97 13.52 9.02 5.93
CA PRO A 97 14.91 8.58 5.80
C PRO A 97 15.82 9.62 5.14
N PHE A 98 15.30 10.36 4.15
CA PHE A 98 16.06 11.43 3.50
C PHE A 98 16.38 12.57 4.48
N LEU A 99 15.38 13.00 5.26
CA LEU A 99 15.57 13.99 6.32
C LEU A 99 16.53 13.51 7.41
N LYS A 100 16.50 12.21 7.75
CA LYS A 100 17.47 11.58 8.65
C LYS A 100 18.91 11.78 8.16
N TYR A 101 19.19 11.49 6.91
CA TYR A 101 20.54 11.65 6.35
C TYR A 101 20.97 13.10 6.23
N ILE A 102 20.05 14.02 5.90
CA ILE A 102 20.33 15.47 5.95
C ILE A 102 20.70 15.89 7.37
N SER A 103 19.96 15.41 8.36
CA SER A 103 20.18 15.72 9.78
C SER A 103 21.47 15.11 10.33
N LEU A 104 21.89 13.94 9.82
CA LEU A 104 23.14 13.31 10.24
C LEU A 104 24.37 13.95 9.57
N PHE A 105 24.28 14.29 8.28
CA PHE A 105 25.46 14.66 7.51
C PHE A 105 25.53 16.15 7.21
N MET A 106 24.47 16.72 6.62
CA MET A 106 24.52 18.09 6.10
C MET A 106 24.42 19.14 7.21
N VAL A 107 23.40 19.02 8.07
CA VAL A 107 23.07 20.05 9.07
C VAL A 107 24.22 20.26 10.09
N PRO A 108 24.85 19.22 10.66
CA PRO A 108 25.90 19.43 11.66
C PRO A 108 27.09 20.22 11.10
N TRP A 109 27.54 19.92 9.89
CA TRP A 109 28.72 20.60 9.32
C TRP A 109 28.40 21.99 8.76
N ILE A 110 27.19 22.21 8.24
CA ILE A 110 26.73 23.56 7.85
C ILE A 110 26.68 24.48 9.08
N PHE A 111 26.06 24.01 10.17
CA PHE A 111 25.96 24.80 11.41
C PHE A 111 27.30 24.91 12.14
N TRP A 112 28.18 23.91 12.02
CA TRP A 112 29.57 24.01 12.48
C TRP A 112 30.31 25.16 11.81
N ALA A 113 30.20 25.32 10.47
CA ALA A 113 30.84 26.43 9.76
C ALA A 113 30.31 27.80 10.19
N PHE A 114 29.01 27.91 10.48
CA PHE A 114 28.44 29.14 11.04
C PHE A 114 28.96 29.42 12.45
N ALA A 115 29.13 28.39 13.28
CA ALA A 115 29.62 28.55 14.64
C ALA A 115 31.12 28.92 14.70
N THR A 116 31.92 28.44 13.75
CA THR A 116 33.37 28.66 13.72
C THR A 116 33.81 29.80 12.81
N GLY A 117 32.91 30.35 11.98
CA GLY A 117 33.21 31.43 11.02
C GLY A 117 33.81 32.69 11.65
N GLY A 118 33.54 32.97 12.92
CA GLY A 118 34.10 34.10 13.67
C GLY A 118 35.52 33.88 14.22
N LEU A 119 36.05 32.66 14.19
CA LEU A 119 37.34 32.30 14.79
C LEU A 119 38.55 32.54 13.87
N LEU A 120 38.35 32.56 12.54
CA LEU A 120 39.45 32.69 11.59
C LEU A 120 39.83 34.16 11.31
N PRO A 121 41.14 34.46 11.17
CA PRO A 121 41.60 35.78 10.78
C PRO A 121 41.09 36.16 9.38
N LYS A 122 40.73 37.45 9.19
CA LYS A 122 40.16 38.01 7.95
C LYS A 122 41.09 37.99 6.72
N THR A 123 42.22 37.29 6.79
CA THR A 123 43.29 37.28 5.78
C THR A 123 43.01 36.34 4.60
N LEU A 124 42.13 35.35 4.78
CA LEU A 124 41.54 34.54 3.70
C LEU A 124 40.03 34.83 3.61
N PRO A 125 39.35 34.59 2.47
CA PRO A 125 37.89 34.60 2.41
C PRO A 125 37.36 33.45 3.30
N PRO A 126 36.99 33.71 4.58
CA PRO A 126 36.84 32.67 5.58
C PRO A 126 35.67 31.76 5.22
N ASN A 127 34.64 32.33 4.59
CA ASN A 127 33.42 31.64 4.19
C ASN A 127 33.68 30.55 3.14
N ILE A 128 34.64 30.76 2.22
CA ILE A 128 34.96 29.77 1.18
C ILE A 128 35.69 28.58 1.81
N VAL A 129 36.65 28.85 2.70
CA VAL A 129 37.43 27.81 3.39
C VAL A 129 36.54 26.94 4.27
N HIS A 130 35.65 27.55 5.07
CA HIS A 130 34.69 26.80 5.89
C HIS A 130 33.67 26.04 5.05
N GLY A 131 33.24 26.59 3.91
CA GLY A 131 32.35 25.91 2.98
C GLY A 131 32.98 24.64 2.41
N ILE A 132 34.22 24.73 1.93
CA ILE A 132 34.97 23.57 1.40
C ILE A 132 35.20 22.54 2.51
N PHE A 133 35.62 22.97 3.70
CA PHE A 133 35.82 22.07 4.83
C PHE A 133 34.53 21.35 5.23
N SER A 134 33.40 22.07 5.26
CA SER A 134 32.10 21.48 5.60
C SER A 134 31.70 20.39 4.60
N VAL A 135 31.88 20.65 3.30
CA VAL A 135 31.61 19.65 2.25
C VAL A 135 32.50 18.42 2.39
N LEU A 136 33.79 18.62 2.69
CA LEU A 136 34.70 17.50 2.96
C LEU A 136 34.25 16.70 4.19
N MET A 137 33.88 17.37 5.28
CA MET A 137 33.46 16.69 6.50
C MET A 137 32.12 15.97 6.35
N ILE A 138 31.19 16.49 5.54
CA ILE A 138 29.96 15.78 5.12
C ILE A 138 30.33 14.46 4.44
N GLY A 139 31.28 14.49 3.50
CA GLY A 139 31.77 13.28 2.82
C GLY A 139 32.41 12.27 3.78
N VAL A 140 33.27 12.74 4.69
CA VAL A 140 33.89 11.88 5.72
C VAL A 140 32.84 11.29 6.66
N SER A 141 31.82 12.05 7.05
CA SER A 141 30.72 11.54 7.89
C SER A 141 29.91 10.45 7.20
N GLY A 142 29.61 10.62 5.90
CA GLY A 142 28.96 9.59 5.10
C GLY A 142 29.80 8.31 5.05
N TRP A 143 31.11 8.45 4.79
CA TRP A 143 32.04 7.32 4.75
C TRP A 143 32.14 6.58 6.10
N LEU A 144 32.30 7.31 7.22
CA LEU A 144 32.39 6.72 8.55
C LEU A 144 31.10 6.00 8.96
N TYR A 145 29.94 6.55 8.59
CA TYR A 145 28.65 5.95 8.89
C TYR A 145 28.43 4.64 8.12
N TRP A 146 28.81 4.59 6.82
CA TRP A 146 28.53 3.44 5.96
C TRP A 146 29.60 2.33 6.02
N GLU A 147 30.88 2.69 6.07
CA GLU A 147 32.01 1.73 5.96
C GLU A 147 32.61 1.34 7.31
N LYS A 148 32.48 2.17 8.34
CA LYS A 148 33.12 1.94 9.64
C LYS A 148 32.11 1.55 10.71
N SER A 149 31.52 2.53 11.38
CA SER A 149 30.56 2.31 12.45
C SER A 149 29.90 3.63 12.87
N LEU A 150 28.70 3.52 13.43
CA LEU A 150 28.03 4.65 14.07
C LEU A 150 28.90 5.32 15.14
N LYS A 151 29.70 4.55 15.89
CA LYS A 151 30.60 5.08 16.93
C LYS A 151 31.67 6.01 16.35
N ALA A 152 32.28 5.63 15.22
CA ALA A 152 33.30 6.45 14.57
C ALA A 152 32.72 7.77 14.05
N TYR A 153 31.53 7.73 13.45
CA TYR A 153 30.77 8.91 13.07
C TYR A 153 30.47 9.82 14.28
N LEU A 154 29.99 9.26 15.39
CA LEU A 154 29.68 10.03 16.61
C LEU A 154 30.94 10.68 17.21
N ILE A 155 32.10 10.04 17.14
CA ILE A 155 33.38 10.63 17.58
C ILE A 155 33.75 11.84 16.70
N GLN A 156 33.63 11.70 15.37
CA GLN A 156 33.93 12.78 14.43
C GLN A 156 33.01 13.98 14.66
N VAL A 157 31.71 13.75 14.68
CA VAL A 157 30.71 14.82 14.85
C VAL A 157 30.74 15.38 16.27
N GLY A 158 31.00 14.56 17.29
CA GLY A 158 31.21 15.01 18.67
C GLY A 158 32.43 15.92 18.82
N THR A 159 33.52 15.62 18.09
CA THR A 159 34.70 16.49 18.02
C THR A 159 34.35 17.81 17.33
N GLY A 160 33.62 17.76 16.21
CA GLY A 160 33.09 18.95 15.54
C GLY A 160 32.23 19.80 16.48
N PHE A 161 31.28 19.17 17.19
CA PHE A 161 30.43 19.83 18.16
C PHE A 161 31.22 20.48 19.29
N ALA A 162 32.22 19.80 19.86
CA ALA A 162 33.08 20.36 20.90
C ALA A 162 33.84 21.61 20.42
N THR A 163 34.37 21.58 19.19
CA THR A 163 35.06 22.75 18.61
C THR A 163 34.12 23.93 18.35
N ALA A 164 32.89 23.68 17.89
CA ALA A 164 31.88 24.72 17.73
C ALA A 164 31.44 25.31 19.07
N LEU A 165 31.26 24.46 20.10
CA LEU A 165 30.89 24.91 21.43
C LEU A 165 32.00 25.78 22.05
N LEU A 166 33.26 25.38 21.88
CA LEU A 166 34.40 26.20 22.29
C LEU A 166 34.40 27.55 21.57
N GLY A 167 34.12 27.56 20.26
CA GLY A 167 33.91 28.77 19.48
C GLY A 167 32.80 29.66 20.03
N ALA A 168 31.65 29.08 20.36
CA ALA A 168 30.51 29.78 20.94
C ALA A 168 30.87 30.45 22.27
N VAL A 169 31.55 29.72 23.17
CA VAL A 169 31.98 30.23 24.48
C VAL A 169 32.97 31.40 24.34
N LEU A 170 33.92 31.30 23.42
CA LEU A 170 34.89 32.38 23.15
C LEU A 170 34.20 33.62 22.57
N THR A 171 33.26 33.42 21.65
CA THR A 171 32.53 34.50 20.98
C THR A 171 31.52 35.18 21.91
N TYR A 172 30.97 34.44 22.88
CA TYR A 172 30.01 34.96 23.86
C TYR A 172 30.57 36.07 24.75
N ASN A 173 31.84 35.95 25.12
CA ASN A 173 32.48 36.96 25.96
C ASN A 173 33.06 38.14 25.15
N THR A 174 33.12 38.03 23.82
CA THR A 174 33.87 38.97 22.96
C THR A 174 33.01 39.69 21.92
N SER A 175 31.81 39.21 21.61
CA SER A 175 30.96 39.74 20.54
C SER A 175 29.48 39.74 20.92
N ASN A 176 28.73 40.73 20.43
CA ASN A 176 27.28 40.86 20.64
C ASN A 176 26.45 39.77 19.96
N TYR A 177 27.04 38.96 19.07
CA TYR A 177 26.38 37.84 18.39
C TYR A 177 26.54 36.49 19.11
N GLY A 178 27.14 36.47 20.30
CA GLY A 178 27.45 35.24 21.03
C GLY A 178 26.24 34.37 21.37
N THR A 179 25.07 34.97 21.64
CA THR A 179 23.82 34.25 21.89
C THR A 179 23.36 33.46 20.67
N ASP A 180 23.54 34.01 19.47
CA ASP A 180 23.12 33.38 18.22
C ASP A 180 23.98 32.15 17.91
N VAL A 181 25.29 32.23 18.21
CA VAL A 181 26.22 31.11 18.04
C VAL A 181 25.88 29.94 18.98
N PHE A 182 25.42 30.22 20.20
CA PHE A 182 24.93 29.18 21.11
C PHE A 182 23.67 28.47 20.58
N TRP A 183 22.74 29.22 19.99
CA TRP A 183 21.57 28.64 19.33
C TRP A 183 21.97 27.75 18.14
N VAL A 184 22.97 28.15 17.36
CA VAL A 184 23.55 27.34 16.27
C VAL A 184 24.10 26.01 16.80
N CYS A 185 24.83 26.02 17.92
CA CYS A 185 25.27 24.79 18.58
C CYS A 185 24.09 23.93 19.08
N GLY A 186 23.05 24.57 19.62
CA GLY A 186 21.81 23.89 20.02
C GLY A 186 21.12 23.18 18.85
N VAL A 187 21.00 23.85 17.70
CA VAL A 187 20.44 23.27 16.47
C VAL A 187 21.30 22.11 15.98
N MET A 188 22.62 22.22 16.05
CA MET A 188 23.53 21.13 15.68
C MET A 188 23.33 19.90 16.59
N ALA A 189 23.29 20.07 17.91
CA ALA A 189 23.04 18.97 18.85
C ALA A 189 21.68 18.31 18.61
N PHE A 190 20.63 19.13 18.44
CA PHE A 190 19.28 18.64 18.15
C PHE A 190 19.23 17.86 16.83
N SER A 191 19.93 18.33 15.80
CA SER A 191 19.99 17.65 14.50
C SER A 191 20.66 16.27 14.59
N ILE A 192 21.73 16.14 15.38
CA ILE A 192 22.38 14.83 15.61
C ILE A 192 21.41 13.90 16.35
N PHE A 193 20.75 14.38 17.41
CA PHE A 193 19.75 13.61 18.13
C PHE A 193 18.60 13.14 17.21
N MET A 194 18.06 14.06 16.40
CA MET A 194 17.02 13.74 15.42
C MET A 194 17.49 12.73 14.38
N GLY A 195 18.73 12.84 13.92
CA GLY A 195 19.32 11.91 12.95
C GLY A 195 19.58 10.50 13.52
N VAL A 196 20.00 10.40 14.77
CA VAL A 196 20.35 9.10 15.39
C VAL A 196 19.11 8.35 15.90
N VAL A 197 18.15 9.06 16.49
CA VAL A 197 16.97 8.45 17.13
C VAL A 197 15.66 9.06 16.65
N GLY A 198 15.59 10.39 16.53
CA GLY A 198 14.32 11.09 16.35
C GLY A 198 13.55 10.69 15.09
N PHE A 199 14.20 10.63 13.92
CA PHE A 199 13.53 10.25 12.67
C PHE A 199 13.14 8.77 12.63
N ASP A 200 13.93 7.88 13.23
CA ASP A 200 13.56 6.46 13.34
C ASP A 200 12.35 6.29 14.25
N PHE A 201 12.31 7.01 15.38
CA PHE A 201 11.17 7.04 16.29
C PHE A 201 9.92 7.64 15.63
N LEU A 202 10.05 8.75 14.90
CA LEU A 202 8.94 9.35 14.16
C LEU A 202 8.42 8.42 13.06
N LEU A 203 9.31 7.70 12.38
CA LEU A 203 8.93 6.70 11.38
C LEU A 203 8.17 5.54 12.01
N ASP A 204 8.68 4.96 13.11
CA ASP A 204 8.02 3.89 13.86
C ASP A 204 6.64 4.35 14.38
N LEU A 205 6.57 5.56 14.97
CA LEU A 205 5.30 6.14 15.42
C LEU A 205 4.32 6.33 14.26
N TYR A 206 4.80 6.83 13.11
CA TYR A 206 3.96 7.02 11.92
C TYR A 206 3.41 5.69 11.41
N LEU A 207 4.24 4.65 11.31
CA LEU A 207 3.84 3.33 10.83
C LEU A 207 2.81 2.66 11.75
N ARG A 208 2.92 2.87 13.07
CA ARG A 208 1.95 2.35 14.04
C ARG A 208 0.62 3.09 13.99
N LEU A 209 0.64 4.43 13.87
CA LEU A 209 -0.57 5.25 13.86
C LEU A 209 -1.31 5.20 12.53
N PHE A 210 -0.59 5.10 11.42
CA PHE A 210 -1.13 5.17 10.06
C PHE A 210 -0.82 3.92 9.26
N LYS A 211 -1.12 2.74 9.83
CA LYS A 211 -0.92 1.43 9.19
C LYS A 211 -1.72 1.28 7.89
N TYR A 212 -2.98 1.75 7.90
CA TYR A 212 -3.91 1.63 6.79
C TYR A 212 -4.27 3.00 6.21
N ASP A 213 -4.47 3.10 4.89
CA ASP A 213 -4.88 4.36 4.27
C ASP A 213 -6.38 4.67 4.43
N GLY A 214 -7.15 3.72 4.98
CA GLY A 214 -8.61 3.78 5.15
C GLY A 214 -9.41 3.24 3.96
N SER A 215 -8.72 2.77 2.91
CA SER A 215 -9.32 2.03 1.81
C SER A 215 -9.39 0.54 2.18
N GLU A 216 -10.47 -0.12 1.78
CA GLU A 216 -10.66 -1.56 2.01
C GLU A 216 -11.58 -2.18 0.96
N PHE A 217 -11.31 -3.44 0.65
CA PHE A 217 -12.25 -4.34 0.03
C PHE A 217 -12.99 -5.10 1.12
N ASN A 218 -14.31 -5.01 1.19
CA ASN A 218 -15.09 -5.67 2.22
C ASN A 218 -15.94 -6.80 1.60
N ARG A 219 -15.58 -8.05 1.88
CA ARG A 219 -16.27 -9.25 1.40
C ARG A 219 -17.68 -9.36 1.98
N GLN A 220 -17.88 -9.01 3.26
CA GLN A 220 -19.19 -9.08 3.92
C GLN A 220 -20.21 -8.11 3.33
N THR A 221 -19.75 -6.92 2.95
CA THR A 221 -20.62 -5.90 2.37
C THR A 221 -20.63 -5.91 0.84
N GLY A 222 -19.61 -6.50 0.19
CA GLY A 222 -19.40 -6.40 -1.25
C GLY A 222 -18.96 -5.00 -1.71
N MET A 223 -18.64 -4.11 -0.78
CA MET A 223 -18.31 -2.71 -1.06
C MET A 223 -16.80 -2.50 -1.12
N VAL A 224 -16.38 -1.57 -1.98
CA VAL A 224 -15.02 -1.03 -2.05
C VAL A 224 -15.05 0.34 -1.43
N THR A 225 -14.25 0.54 -0.38
CA THR A 225 -14.03 1.85 0.23
C THR A 225 -12.69 2.39 -0.24
N ILE A 226 -12.67 3.62 -0.74
CA ILE A 226 -11.47 4.32 -1.20
C ILE A 226 -11.34 5.61 -0.38
N ALA A 227 -10.31 5.68 0.45
CA ALA A 227 -10.04 6.88 1.22
C ALA A 227 -9.61 8.04 0.32
N ARG A 228 -10.16 9.22 0.57
CA ARG A 228 -9.86 10.45 -0.17
C ARG A 228 -9.32 11.50 0.80
N ARG A 229 -8.26 12.20 0.38
CA ARG A 229 -7.68 13.27 1.19
C ARG A 229 -8.66 14.45 1.27
N PHE A 230 -9.00 14.89 2.48
CA PHE A 230 -9.88 16.04 2.75
C PHE A 230 -11.31 15.92 2.15
N ARG A 231 -11.76 14.72 1.78
CA ARG A 231 -13.11 14.45 1.29
C ARG A 231 -13.64 13.19 1.97
N LYS A 232 -14.96 12.99 1.93
CA LYS A 232 -15.56 11.73 2.38
C LYS A 232 -15.00 10.56 1.55
N PRO A 233 -14.79 9.38 2.17
CA PRO A 233 -14.40 8.18 1.45
C PRO A 233 -15.39 7.87 0.32
N PHE A 234 -14.88 7.35 -0.79
CA PHE A 234 -15.73 6.87 -1.88
C PHE A 234 -16.03 5.39 -1.66
N VAL A 235 -17.31 5.06 -1.57
CA VAL A 235 -17.82 3.72 -1.30
C VAL A 235 -18.72 3.32 -2.45
N ALA A 236 -18.44 2.20 -3.11
CA ALA A 236 -19.28 1.67 -4.18
C ALA A 236 -19.21 0.13 -4.22
N PRO A 237 -20.24 -0.55 -4.75
CA PRO A 237 -20.20 -2.00 -4.93
C PRO A 237 -19.03 -2.46 -5.81
N PHE A 238 -18.41 -3.58 -5.46
CA PHE A 238 -17.22 -4.10 -6.16
C PHE A 238 -17.45 -4.35 -7.65
N TYR A 239 -18.63 -4.84 -8.02
CA TYR A 239 -18.98 -5.13 -9.41
C TYR A 239 -19.22 -3.89 -10.28
N GLU A 240 -19.19 -2.67 -9.71
CA GLU A 240 -19.24 -1.39 -10.46
C GLU A 240 -17.85 -0.94 -10.95
N PHE A 241 -16.79 -1.68 -10.64
CA PHE A 241 -15.42 -1.37 -11.07
C PHE A 241 -14.99 -2.24 -12.26
N ASP A 242 -14.44 -1.62 -13.29
CA ASP A 242 -13.76 -2.34 -14.38
C ASP A 242 -12.25 -2.34 -14.16
N THR A 243 -11.63 -3.51 -14.31
CA THR A 243 -10.19 -3.66 -14.06
C THR A 243 -9.41 -3.53 -15.36
N THR A 244 -8.33 -2.75 -15.34
CA THR A 244 -7.34 -2.72 -16.42
C THR A 244 -5.95 -3.11 -15.89
N MET A 245 -5.19 -3.74 -16.77
CA MET A 245 -3.79 -4.08 -16.56
C MET A 245 -2.93 -3.13 -17.38
N GLU A 246 -2.02 -2.40 -16.73
CA GLU A 246 -1.13 -1.42 -17.36
C GLU A 246 0.34 -1.78 -17.12
N PHE A 247 1.16 -1.71 -18.17
CA PHE A 247 2.62 -1.85 -18.01
C PHE A 247 3.22 -0.57 -17.43
N ARG A 248 3.91 -0.70 -16.30
CA ARG A 248 4.59 0.40 -15.64
C ARG A 248 6.10 0.25 -15.81
N PRO A 249 6.75 1.12 -16.61
CA PRO A 249 8.21 1.13 -16.69
C PRO A 249 8.78 1.64 -15.37
N GLY A 250 9.73 0.91 -14.83
CA GLY A 250 10.55 1.29 -13.72
C GLY A 250 11.74 2.15 -14.17
N PRO A 251 12.39 2.86 -13.22
CA PRO A 251 13.48 3.80 -13.53
C PRO A 251 14.70 3.18 -14.22
N HIS A 252 14.94 1.88 -14.06
CA HIS A 252 16.12 1.16 -14.57
C HIS A 252 15.80 0.22 -15.72
N GLY A 253 14.69 0.43 -16.44
CA GLY A 253 14.26 -0.44 -17.54
C GLY A 253 13.66 -1.78 -17.10
N SER A 254 13.70 -2.09 -15.80
CA SER A 254 12.78 -3.06 -15.20
C SER A 254 11.37 -2.50 -15.25
N GLY A 255 10.36 -3.35 -15.32
CA GLY A 255 8.96 -2.92 -15.32
C GLY A 255 8.07 -4.12 -15.15
N GLY A 256 6.80 -3.87 -14.87
CA GLY A 256 5.81 -4.93 -14.89
C GLY A 256 4.41 -4.38 -14.84
N MET A 257 3.48 -5.31 -14.76
CA MET A 257 2.07 -5.02 -14.81
C MET A 257 1.57 -4.52 -13.45
N ALA A 258 0.66 -3.55 -13.52
CA ALA A 258 -0.09 -3.08 -12.36
C ALA A 258 -1.57 -3.00 -12.71
N LEU A 259 -2.41 -3.25 -11.71
CA LEU A 259 -3.86 -3.23 -11.88
C LEU A 259 -4.45 -1.90 -11.44
N TRP A 260 -5.42 -1.45 -12.23
CA TRP A 260 -6.27 -0.30 -11.96
C TRP A 260 -7.72 -0.74 -11.94
N LEU A 261 -8.49 -0.26 -10.97
CA LEU A 261 -9.93 -0.39 -10.93
C LEU A 261 -10.55 0.96 -11.25
N HIS A 262 -11.43 0.99 -12.24
CA HIS A 262 -12.11 2.20 -12.71
C HIS A 262 -13.60 2.09 -12.43
N HIS A 263 -14.16 3.03 -11.69
CA HIS A 263 -15.59 3.05 -11.43
C HIS A 263 -16.36 3.40 -12.72
N ARG A 264 -17.44 2.67 -13.03
CA ARG A 264 -18.19 2.82 -14.30
C ARG A 264 -18.95 4.13 -14.46
N TYR A 265 -19.42 4.69 -13.35
CA TYR A 265 -20.38 5.81 -13.36
C TYR A 265 -19.83 7.12 -12.80
N ALA A 266 -18.64 7.08 -12.20
CA ALA A 266 -18.04 8.24 -11.53
C ALA A 266 -16.55 8.30 -11.82
N ASP A 267 -15.99 9.50 -11.82
CA ASP A 267 -14.56 9.72 -12.01
C ASP A 267 -13.80 9.30 -10.74
N CYS A 268 -13.59 8.00 -10.61
CA CYS A 268 -12.89 7.37 -9.49
C CYS A 268 -12.07 6.19 -10.00
N GLU A 269 -10.76 6.27 -9.80
CA GLU A 269 -9.83 5.20 -10.14
C GLU A 269 -9.03 4.78 -8.90
N LEU A 270 -8.69 3.50 -8.84
CA LEU A 270 -7.96 2.89 -7.74
C LEU A 270 -6.77 2.10 -8.28
N PHE A 271 -5.58 2.54 -7.91
CA PHE A 271 -4.34 1.84 -8.22
C PHE A 271 -4.01 0.79 -7.16
N LEU A 272 -3.85 -0.47 -7.56
CA LEU A 272 -3.56 -1.57 -6.63
C LEU A 272 -2.05 -1.81 -6.41
N GLY A 273 -1.21 -1.36 -7.35
CA GLY A 273 0.23 -1.57 -7.30
C GLY A 273 0.88 -0.87 -6.10
N GLY A 274 1.69 -1.60 -5.35
CA GLY A 274 2.35 -1.09 -4.13
C GLY A 274 1.42 -0.90 -2.94
N LYS A 275 0.12 -1.16 -3.08
CA LYS A 275 -0.85 -1.16 -1.96
C LYS A 275 -1.33 -2.57 -1.59
N MET A 276 -1.56 -3.41 -2.59
CA MET A 276 -2.17 -4.75 -2.44
C MET A 276 -1.34 -5.85 -3.08
N HIS A 277 -0.60 -5.52 -4.14
CA HIS A 277 0.32 -6.42 -4.81
C HIS A 277 1.65 -5.71 -5.07
N PRO A 278 2.78 -6.43 -5.17
CA PRO A 278 4.06 -5.82 -5.46
C PRO A 278 4.05 -5.13 -6.83
N LEU A 279 4.89 -4.10 -6.97
CA LEU A 279 5.18 -3.53 -8.28
C LEU A 279 5.98 -4.55 -9.09
N GLY A 280 5.68 -4.69 -10.38
CA GLY A 280 6.44 -5.57 -11.26
C GLY A 280 5.84 -6.97 -11.48
N LEU A 281 4.50 -7.09 -11.51
CA LEU A 281 3.87 -8.38 -11.84
C LEU A 281 4.17 -8.78 -13.28
N THR A 282 4.32 -10.08 -13.56
CA THR A 282 4.19 -10.58 -14.94
C THR A 282 2.73 -10.46 -15.38
N PRO A 283 2.41 -10.46 -16.69
CA PRO A 283 1.03 -10.42 -17.15
C PRO A 283 0.14 -11.52 -16.56
N GLU A 284 0.65 -12.76 -16.52
CA GLU A 284 -0.07 -13.92 -16.00
C GLU A 284 -0.27 -13.83 -14.49
N GLU A 285 0.68 -13.21 -13.79
CA GLU A 285 0.57 -12.99 -12.36
C GLU A 285 -0.43 -11.87 -12.02
N ALA A 286 -0.49 -10.80 -12.81
CA ALA A 286 -1.53 -9.79 -12.68
C ALA A 286 -2.93 -10.37 -12.92
N LEU A 287 -3.05 -11.32 -13.86
CA LEU A 287 -4.28 -12.06 -14.13
C LEU A 287 -4.65 -13.00 -12.96
N ALA A 288 -3.68 -13.74 -12.41
CA ALA A 288 -3.88 -14.58 -11.23
C ALA A 288 -4.25 -13.77 -9.99
N PHE A 289 -3.66 -12.59 -9.81
CA PHE A 289 -4.03 -11.68 -8.72
C PHE A 289 -5.45 -11.14 -8.91
N TRP A 290 -5.85 -10.76 -10.13
CA TRP A 290 -7.22 -10.33 -10.41
C TRP A 290 -8.25 -11.45 -10.15
N ASP A 291 -7.95 -12.69 -10.53
CA ASP A 291 -8.76 -13.86 -10.17
C ASP A 291 -8.86 -14.05 -8.66
N CYS A 292 -7.73 -13.95 -7.95
CA CYS A 292 -7.64 -14.05 -6.50
C CYS A 292 -8.49 -12.98 -5.79
N LEU A 293 -8.42 -11.73 -6.23
CA LEU A 293 -9.19 -10.62 -5.68
C LEU A 293 -10.70 -10.81 -5.92
N GLN A 294 -11.10 -11.26 -7.12
CA GLN A 294 -12.50 -11.55 -7.38
C GLN A 294 -13.03 -12.70 -6.50
N ARG A 295 -12.27 -13.80 -6.37
CA ARG A 295 -12.64 -14.92 -5.46
C ARG A 295 -12.70 -14.48 -4.00
N TYR A 296 -11.80 -13.59 -3.59
CA TYR A 296 -11.85 -12.99 -2.26
C TYR A 296 -13.13 -12.20 -2.01
N MET A 297 -13.63 -11.47 -3.01
CA MET A 297 -14.86 -10.69 -2.87
C MET A 297 -16.14 -11.49 -3.09
N ASP A 298 -16.09 -12.59 -3.85
CA ASP A 298 -17.25 -13.41 -4.20
C ASP A 298 -17.63 -14.37 -3.08
N ILE A 299 -18.78 -14.14 -2.45
CA ILE A 299 -19.28 -14.97 -1.35
C ILE A 299 -19.73 -16.36 -1.80
N SER A 300 -19.95 -16.57 -3.11
CA SER A 300 -20.25 -17.88 -3.68
C SER A 300 -19.01 -18.77 -3.83
N GLN A 301 -17.81 -18.18 -3.74
CA GLN A 301 -16.53 -18.88 -3.84
C GLN A 301 -15.87 -18.99 -2.46
N PRO A 302 -15.10 -20.05 -2.20
CA PRO A 302 -14.24 -20.10 -1.02
C PRO A 302 -13.14 -19.03 -1.11
N LEU A 303 -12.67 -18.57 0.04
CA LEU A 303 -11.53 -17.67 0.15
C LEU A 303 -10.32 -18.22 -0.62
N PRO A 304 -9.52 -17.34 -1.26
CA PRO A 304 -8.36 -17.78 -2.00
C PRO A 304 -7.32 -18.47 -1.11
N GLU A 305 -6.53 -19.37 -1.73
CA GLU A 305 -5.47 -20.13 -1.07
C GLU A 305 -4.25 -19.21 -0.83
N LEU A 306 -4.39 -18.27 0.10
CA LEU A 306 -3.33 -17.37 0.52
C LEU A 306 -2.84 -17.74 1.93
N PRO A 307 -1.51 -17.76 2.17
CA PRO A 307 -0.95 -18.01 3.50
C PRO A 307 -1.56 -17.14 4.60
N VAL A 308 -1.78 -15.84 4.33
CA VAL A 308 -2.36 -14.89 5.30
C VAL A 308 -3.77 -15.30 5.76
N LEU A 309 -4.57 -15.87 4.85
CA LEU A 309 -5.98 -16.22 5.08
C LEU A 309 -6.15 -17.55 5.81
N GLU A 310 -5.14 -18.41 5.84
CA GLU A 310 -5.18 -19.73 6.51
C GLU A 310 -5.73 -19.66 7.93
N GLN A 311 -5.41 -18.58 8.64
CA GLN A 311 -5.81 -18.33 10.02
C GLN A 311 -7.32 -18.07 10.19
N PHE A 312 -7.98 -17.62 9.12
CA PHE A 312 -9.36 -17.13 9.14
C PHE A 312 -10.32 -17.98 8.31
N ARG A 313 -9.84 -18.99 7.57
CA ARG A 313 -10.68 -19.80 6.66
C ARG A 313 -11.87 -20.47 7.34
N HIS A 314 -11.70 -20.91 8.58
CA HIS A 314 -12.77 -21.55 9.37
C HIS A 314 -13.87 -20.57 9.82
N LEU A 315 -13.63 -19.25 9.73
CA LEU A 315 -14.58 -18.20 10.10
C LEU A 315 -15.50 -17.80 8.93
N ASP A 316 -15.08 -18.06 7.70
CA ASP A 316 -15.90 -17.81 6.50
C ASP A 316 -16.78 -19.05 6.22
N PRO A 317 -18.12 -18.95 6.24
CA PRO A 317 -19.00 -20.10 6.12
C PRO A 317 -18.87 -20.82 4.77
N THR A 318 -18.72 -20.06 3.68
CA THR A 318 -18.56 -20.61 2.33
C THR A 318 -17.27 -21.43 2.25
N THR A 319 -16.19 -20.88 2.80
CA THR A 319 -14.87 -21.52 2.83
C THR A 319 -14.85 -22.72 3.75
N ALA A 320 -15.43 -22.63 4.95
CA ALA A 320 -15.47 -23.73 5.90
C ALA A 320 -16.22 -24.94 5.34
N GLU A 321 -17.35 -24.71 4.66
CA GLU A 321 -18.10 -25.79 4.01
C GLU A 321 -17.33 -26.38 2.83
N TYR A 322 -16.70 -25.55 1.99
CA TYR A 322 -15.86 -26.02 0.89
C TYR A 322 -14.66 -26.84 1.38
N ASP A 323 -13.97 -26.39 2.44
CA ASP A 323 -12.82 -27.07 3.04
C ASP A 323 -13.23 -28.43 3.63
N ARG A 324 -14.42 -28.51 4.25
CA ARG A 324 -15.01 -29.76 4.76
C ARG A 324 -15.33 -30.74 3.63
N GLN A 325 -15.90 -30.27 2.52
CA GLN A 325 -16.23 -31.12 1.37
C GLN A 325 -14.98 -31.60 0.63
N SER A 326 -14.01 -30.71 0.41
CA SER A 326 -12.75 -31.01 -0.29
C SER A 326 -11.74 -31.77 0.57
N LYS A 327 -12.00 -31.91 1.88
CA LYS A 327 -11.07 -32.48 2.87
C LYS A 327 -9.70 -31.81 2.84
N ARG A 328 -9.71 -30.47 2.69
CA ARG A 328 -8.50 -29.66 2.70
C ARG A 328 -7.78 -29.77 4.04
N GLU A 329 -6.45 -29.85 4.01
CA GLU A 329 -5.63 -29.80 5.21
C GLU A 329 -5.72 -28.41 5.88
N ALA A 330 -6.24 -28.35 7.11
CA ALA A 330 -6.50 -27.09 7.81
C ALA A 330 -5.24 -26.29 8.20
N ARG A 331 -4.06 -26.91 8.11
CA ARG A 331 -2.76 -26.29 8.43
C ARG A 331 -1.81 -26.28 7.24
N TYR A 332 -2.30 -26.47 6.01
CA TYR A 332 -1.51 -26.53 4.79
C TYR A 332 -0.45 -25.42 4.71
N TRP A 333 -0.86 -24.15 4.83
CA TRP A 333 0.11 -23.04 4.74
C TRP A 333 0.93 -22.88 6.02
N ARG A 334 0.37 -23.21 7.19
CA ARG A 334 1.05 -23.15 8.48
C ARG A 334 2.21 -24.14 8.58
N GLU A 335 2.03 -25.31 7.98
CA GLU A 335 3.03 -26.39 7.96
C GLU A 335 3.97 -26.28 6.75
N MET A 336 3.69 -25.39 5.79
CA MET A 336 4.55 -25.15 4.62
C MET A 336 5.80 -24.33 5.00
N PRO A 337 7.02 -24.91 5.00
CA PRO A 337 8.23 -24.17 5.26
C PRO A 337 8.60 -23.31 4.05
N TYR A 338 9.05 -22.08 4.28
CA TYR A 338 9.45 -21.17 3.20
C TYR A 338 10.49 -21.78 2.24
N ARG A 339 11.45 -22.58 2.75
CA ARG A 339 12.44 -23.28 1.91
C ARG A 339 11.79 -24.30 0.96
N ALA A 340 10.72 -24.96 1.37
CA ALA A 340 10.01 -25.91 0.51
C ALA A 340 9.22 -25.18 -0.58
N TRP A 341 8.58 -24.06 -0.23
CA TRP A 341 7.94 -23.16 -1.19
C TRP A 341 8.95 -22.64 -2.22
N GLN A 342 10.05 -22.05 -1.76
CA GLN A 342 11.11 -21.51 -2.62
C GLN A 342 11.73 -22.61 -3.53
N GLY A 343 11.90 -23.82 -3.01
CA GLY A 343 12.52 -24.92 -3.75
C GLY A 343 11.63 -25.57 -4.81
N ARG A 344 10.30 -25.58 -4.65
CA ARG A 344 9.37 -26.23 -5.59
C ARG A 344 8.08 -25.44 -5.82
N GLY A 345 7.37 -25.07 -4.76
CA GLY A 345 6.03 -24.47 -4.83
C GLY A 345 5.96 -23.18 -5.66
N GLN A 346 6.98 -22.33 -5.55
CA GLN A 346 7.12 -21.10 -6.32
C GLN A 346 7.17 -21.38 -7.83
N HIS A 347 8.10 -22.25 -8.26
CA HIS A 347 8.27 -22.57 -9.68
C HIS A 347 7.06 -23.29 -10.26
N GLU A 348 6.46 -24.21 -9.50
CA GLU A 348 5.26 -24.94 -9.90
C GLU A 348 4.06 -24.01 -10.10
N THR A 349 3.84 -23.08 -9.16
CA THR A 349 2.75 -22.10 -9.25
C THR A 349 2.98 -21.14 -10.41
N MET A 350 4.21 -20.62 -10.56
CA MET A 350 4.57 -19.77 -11.70
C MET A 350 4.30 -20.48 -13.04
N LYS A 351 4.70 -21.75 -13.18
CA LYS A 351 4.48 -22.55 -14.40
C LYS A 351 2.99 -22.82 -14.64
N ARG A 352 2.19 -23.02 -13.60
CA ARG A 352 0.72 -23.17 -13.71
C ARG A 352 0.08 -21.88 -14.21
N ASN A 353 0.45 -20.73 -13.63
CA ASN A 353 -0.06 -19.42 -14.05
C ASN A 353 0.31 -19.14 -15.50
N GLN A 354 1.54 -19.44 -15.93
CA GLN A 354 1.99 -19.27 -17.31
C GLN A 354 1.25 -20.15 -18.33
N LYS A 355 0.89 -21.37 -17.94
CA LYS A 355 0.22 -22.33 -18.84
C LYS A 355 -1.28 -22.11 -18.96
N TYR A 356 -1.88 -21.41 -18.00
CA TYR A 356 -3.33 -21.25 -17.97
C TYR A 356 -3.80 -20.32 -19.11
N PRO A 357 -4.84 -20.72 -19.88
CA PRO A 357 -5.35 -19.89 -20.96
C PRO A 357 -6.23 -18.77 -20.39
N TRP A 358 -5.59 -17.70 -19.94
CA TRP A 358 -6.29 -16.55 -19.37
C TRP A 358 -7.19 -15.84 -20.38
N GLN A 359 -8.26 -15.21 -19.88
CA GLN A 359 -9.12 -14.28 -20.63
C GLN A 359 -9.83 -14.88 -21.86
N GLN A 360 -10.02 -16.21 -21.93
CA GLN A 360 -10.72 -16.86 -23.04
C GLN A 360 -12.24 -16.70 -22.96
N HIS A 361 -12.80 -16.71 -21.75
CA HIS A 361 -14.23 -16.68 -21.52
C HIS A 361 -14.81 -15.27 -21.61
N PRO A 362 -16.11 -15.12 -21.97
CA PRO A 362 -16.78 -13.83 -21.99
C PRO A 362 -16.93 -13.24 -20.58
N CYS A 363 -17.00 -11.92 -20.49
CA CYS A 363 -17.16 -11.20 -19.23
C CYS A 363 -18.57 -11.39 -18.66
N ILE A 364 -18.69 -11.91 -17.43
CA ILE A 364 -20.01 -12.17 -16.80
C ILE A 364 -20.81 -10.90 -16.52
N LEU A 365 -20.12 -9.76 -16.28
CA LEU A 365 -20.79 -8.48 -16.04
C LEU A 365 -21.38 -7.89 -17.32
N GLN A 366 -20.73 -8.13 -18.47
CA GLN A 366 -21.17 -7.58 -19.75
C GLN A 366 -22.52 -8.17 -20.19
N ALA A 367 -22.80 -9.42 -19.80
CA ALA A 367 -24.09 -10.06 -20.03
C ALA A 367 -25.24 -9.50 -19.15
N ARG A 368 -24.92 -8.71 -18.12
CA ARG A 368 -25.89 -8.10 -17.19
C ARG A 368 -26.14 -6.62 -17.46
N ILE A 369 -25.57 -6.08 -18.55
CA ILE A 369 -25.78 -4.68 -18.94
C ILE A 369 -27.10 -4.57 -19.70
N ASP A 370 -28.02 -3.75 -19.19
CA ASP A 370 -29.28 -3.41 -19.85
C ASP A 370 -29.17 -2.00 -20.48
N PRO A 371 -29.17 -1.88 -21.82
CA PRO A 371 -29.11 -0.59 -22.50
C PRO A 371 -30.27 0.36 -22.18
N ALA A 372 -31.41 -0.15 -21.72
CA ALA A 372 -32.59 0.65 -21.41
C ALA A 372 -32.58 1.20 -19.96
N LEU A 373 -31.71 0.67 -19.09
CA LEU A 373 -31.64 1.08 -17.70
C LEU A 373 -30.82 2.38 -17.56
N SER A 374 -31.39 3.41 -16.93
CA SER A 374 -30.67 4.64 -16.60
C SER A 374 -29.85 4.48 -15.32
N ILE A 375 -28.78 5.28 -15.20
CA ILE A 375 -27.89 5.27 -14.03
C ILE A 375 -28.66 5.73 -12.77
N GLU A 376 -29.54 6.73 -12.91
CA GLU A 376 -30.42 7.18 -11.84
C GLU A 376 -31.33 6.05 -11.33
N ALA A 377 -32.08 5.39 -12.24
CA ALA A 377 -33.01 4.34 -11.87
C ALA A 377 -32.29 3.15 -11.20
N TYR A 378 -31.09 2.83 -11.67
CA TYR A 378 -30.23 1.84 -11.04
C TYR A 378 -29.89 2.24 -9.59
N TYR A 379 -29.35 3.43 -9.33
CA TYR A 379 -28.99 3.83 -7.97
C TYR A 379 -30.22 3.98 -7.06
N ARG A 380 -31.37 4.45 -7.56
CA ARG A 380 -32.64 4.44 -6.79
C ARG A 380 -32.99 3.03 -6.33
N SER A 381 -32.81 2.03 -7.21
CA SER A 381 -33.09 0.63 -6.88
C SER A 381 -32.10 0.07 -5.85
N GLN A 382 -30.84 0.52 -5.86
CA GLN A 382 -29.82 0.13 -4.87
C GLN A 382 -30.11 0.79 -3.51
N GLU A 383 -30.44 2.08 -3.50
CA GLU A 383 -30.84 2.83 -2.31
C GLU A 383 -32.07 2.20 -1.64
N ALA A 384 -33.07 1.77 -2.42
CA ALA A 384 -34.26 1.07 -1.93
C ALA A 384 -33.94 -0.29 -1.28
N LYS A 385 -32.82 -0.93 -1.66
CA LYS A 385 -32.31 -2.16 -1.04
C LYS A 385 -31.46 -1.90 0.21
N GLY A 386 -31.31 -0.64 0.63
CA GLY A 386 -30.45 -0.24 1.75
C GLY A 386 -28.96 -0.21 1.40
N ILE A 387 -28.62 -0.23 0.11
CA ILE A 387 -27.23 -0.20 -0.36
C ILE A 387 -26.84 1.26 -0.55
N HIS A 388 -25.99 1.78 0.34
CA HIS A 388 -25.56 3.16 0.32
C HIS A 388 -24.20 3.31 -0.36
N ALA A 389 -24.21 3.68 -1.65
CA ALA A 389 -23.03 4.07 -2.41
C ALA A 389 -22.77 5.59 -2.30
N THR A 390 -21.57 6.01 -2.66
CA THR A 390 -21.19 7.44 -2.71
C THR A 390 -21.80 8.16 -3.90
N PRO A 391 -21.77 7.62 -5.13
CA PRO A 391 -22.65 8.10 -6.18
C PRO A 391 -24.10 7.87 -5.76
N LYS A 392 -24.89 8.94 -5.74
CA LYS A 392 -26.32 8.90 -5.43
C LYS A 392 -27.14 8.95 -6.70
N ALA A 393 -28.39 8.50 -6.62
CA ALA A 393 -29.31 8.64 -7.74
C ALA A 393 -29.44 10.10 -8.23
N ASP A 394 -29.53 11.04 -7.28
CA ASP A 394 -29.66 12.49 -7.55
C ASP A 394 -28.46 13.05 -8.34
N ASP A 395 -27.28 12.42 -8.30
CA ASP A 395 -26.10 12.87 -9.05
C ASP A 395 -26.23 12.63 -10.57
N PHE A 396 -27.23 11.85 -10.99
CA PHE A 396 -27.42 11.41 -12.37
C PHE A 396 -28.76 11.84 -12.97
N ASP A 397 -29.58 12.57 -12.23
CA ASP A 397 -30.83 13.07 -12.77
C ASP A 397 -30.58 14.15 -13.86
N ASP A 398 -31.56 14.31 -14.75
CA ASP A 398 -31.51 15.31 -15.81
C ASP A 398 -31.85 16.73 -15.29
N ILE A 399 -32.20 16.88 -14.00
CA ILE A 399 -32.68 18.12 -13.39
C ILE A 399 -31.51 18.93 -12.79
N HIS A 400 -30.47 18.27 -12.30
CA HIS A 400 -29.29 18.90 -11.67
C HIS A 400 -28.07 18.98 -12.60
N ARG A 401 -28.24 18.79 -13.91
CA ARG A 401 -27.21 19.10 -14.92
C ARG A 401 -27.15 20.63 -15.15
N PRO A 402 -26.01 21.29 -14.95
CA PRO A 402 -25.81 22.66 -15.44
C PRO A 402 -25.73 22.73 -16.98
#